data_AF-A0A7V3PS73-F1
#
_entry.id   AF-A0A7V3PS73-F1
#
_cell.length_a   1.000
_cell.length_b   1.000
_cell.length_c   1.000
_cell.angle_alpha   90.00
_cell.angle_beta   90.00
_cell.angle_gamma   90.00
#
_symmetry.space_group_name_H-M   'P 1'
#
loop_
_entity.id
_entity.type
_entity.pdbx_description
1 polymer ?
#
loop_
_entity_poly.entity_id
_entity_poly.type
_entity_poly.pdbx_seq_one_letter_code
_entity_poly.pdbx_strand_id
1 'polypeptide(L)'
;MKFVSIEQLWMVYPNKYLALNIAALEARRLIDAISRDEIQLPSNPYEYALHRLLRGELKYAPLTEAELEALTSARVSAESKRTEADTLGATVRKKEPGDKPAGTLS
;
A
#
# COMPACT_ATOMS: atom_id res chain seq x y z
N MET A 1 8.80 26.18 -7.90
CA MET A 1 8.15 25.09 -7.14
C MET A 1 8.24 25.42 -5.66
N LYS A 2 7.10 25.46 -4.95
CA LYS A 2 7.08 25.70 -3.51
C LYS A 2 6.85 24.35 -2.85
N PHE A 3 7.93 23.70 -2.42
CA PHE A 3 7.85 22.36 -1.85
C PHE A 3 7.03 22.38 -0.55
N VAL A 4 6.07 21.45 -0.44
CA VAL A 4 5.40 21.15 0.82
C VAL A 4 6.34 20.29 1.66
N SER A 5 6.67 20.77 2.86
CA SER A 5 7.55 20.04 3.77
C SER A 5 6.74 19.12 4.69
N ILE A 6 7.35 18.04 5.15
CA ILE A 6 6.71 17.08 6.06
C ILE A 6 6.38 17.76 7.41
N GLU A 7 7.19 18.73 7.83
CA GLU A 7 7.00 19.50 9.04
C GLU A 7 5.70 20.35 8.97
N GLN A 8 5.37 20.87 7.79
CA GLN A 8 4.11 21.61 7.59
C GLN A 8 2.88 20.72 7.77
N LEU A 9 2.97 19.44 7.37
CA LEU A 9 1.92 18.46 7.62
C LEU A 9 1.77 18.18 9.12
N TRP A 10 2.87 18.11 9.87
CA TRP A 10 2.85 17.84 11.32
C TRP A 10 2.19 18.94 12.15
N MET A 11 2.26 20.19 11.70
CA MET A 11 1.58 21.28 12.39
C MET A 11 0.05 21.18 12.33
N VAL A 12 -0.49 20.53 11.30
CA VAL A 12 -1.93 20.44 11.04
C VAL A 12 -2.49 19.07 11.41
N TYR A 13 -1.70 18.01 11.22
CA TYR A 13 -2.13 16.63 11.41
C TYR A 13 -1.28 15.93 12.49
N PRO A 14 -1.88 15.50 13.62
CA PRO A 14 -1.16 14.78 14.68
C PRO A 14 -0.53 13.47 14.20
N ASN A 15 -1.17 12.80 13.24
CA ASN A 15 -0.66 11.58 12.63
C ASN A 15 -0.19 11.83 11.19
N LYS A 16 1.13 11.87 11.03
CA LYS A 16 1.79 12.12 9.74
C LYS A 16 1.52 11.08 8.67
N TYR A 17 1.39 9.82 9.07
CA TYR A 17 1.14 8.72 8.14
C TYR A 17 -0.29 8.75 7.64
N LEU A 18 -1.23 9.10 8.52
CA LEU A 18 -2.62 9.32 8.13
C LEU A 18 -2.74 10.48 7.14
N ALA A 19 -2.09 11.61 7.42
CA ALA A 19 -2.06 12.77 6.52
C ALA A 19 -1.53 12.40 5.13
N LEU A 20 -0.42 11.66 5.07
CA LEU A 20 0.15 11.17 3.81
C LEU A 20 -0.80 10.25 3.06
N ASN A 21 -1.46 9.31 3.77
CA ASN A 21 -2.44 8.42 3.16
C ASN A 21 -3.63 9.18 2.58
N ILE A 22 -4.15 10.19 3.28
CA ILE A 22 -5.25 11.03 2.78
C ILE A 22 -4.83 11.77 1.51
N ALA A 23 -3.64 12.38 1.50
CA ALA A 23 -3.10 13.05 0.32
C ALA A 23 -2.92 12.08 -0.86
N ALA A 24 -2.45 10.86 -0.60
CA ALA A 24 -2.25 9.84 -1.63
C ALA A 24 -3.59 9.36 -2.25
N LEU A 25 -4.62 9.19 -1.42
CA LEU A 25 -5.97 8.84 -1.89
C LEU A 25 -6.56 9.95 -2.76
N GLU A 26 -6.43 11.21 -2.35
CA GLU A 26 -6.90 12.34 -3.16
C GLU A 26 -6.10 12.45 -4.47
N ALA A 27 -4.78 12.29 -4.44
CA ALA A 27 -3.96 12.29 -5.65
C ALA A 27 -4.42 11.20 -6.63
N ARG A 28 -4.77 10.01 -6.15
CA ARG A 28 -5.30 8.94 -6.99
C ARG A 28 -6.65 9.31 -7.60
N ARG A 29 -7.57 9.87 -6.81
CA ARG A 29 -8.86 10.38 -7.31
C ARG A 29 -8.68 11.41 -8.42
N LEU A 30 -7.71 12.31 -8.25
CA LEU A 30 -7.38 13.33 -9.23
C LEU A 30 -6.79 12.73 -10.51
N ILE A 31 -5.88 11.76 -10.40
CA ILE A 31 -5.30 11.06 -11.56
C ILE A 31 -6.40 10.34 -12.35
N ASP A 32 -7.31 9.66 -11.65
CA ASP A 32 -8.44 8.97 -12.30
C ASP A 32 -9.34 9.97 -13.04
N ALA A 33 -9.67 11.10 -12.43
CA ALA A 33 -10.47 12.16 -13.06
C ALA A 33 -9.75 12.82 -14.26
N ILE A 34 -8.43 13.04 -14.17
CA ILE A 34 -7.62 13.52 -15.29
C ILE A 34 -7.64 12.52 -16.44
N SER A 35 -7.50 11.22 -16.15
CA SER A 35 -7.50 10.17 -17.19
C SER A 35 -8.83 10.04 -17.93
N ARG A 36 -9.91 10.58 -17.35
CA ARG A 36 -11.26 10.63 -17.92
C ARG A 36 -11.58 11.97 -18.58
N ASP A 37 -10.60 12.86 -18.67
CA ASP A 37 -10.75 14.25 -19.15
C ASP A 37 -11.84 15.05 -18.41
N GLU A 38 -12.15 14.69 -17.16
CA GLU A 38 -13.17 15.37 -16.34
C GLU A 38 -12.64 16.68 -15.74
N ILE A 39 -11.33 16.73 -15.45
CA ILE A 39 -10.67 17.88 -14.84
C ILE A 39 -9.32 18.16 -15.51
N GLN A 40 -8.90 19.42 -15.44
CA GLN A 40 -7.52 19.81 -15.72
C GLN A 40 -6.93 20.49 -14.48
N LEU A 41 -5.74 20.06 -14.08
CA LEU A 41 -5.06 20.63 -12.92
C LEU A 41 -3.99 21.64 -13.36
N PRO A 42 -3.82 22.73 -12.61
CA PRO A 42 -2.79 23.73 -12.89
C PRO A 42 -1.37 23.26 -12.52
N SER A 43 -1.25 22.13 -11.82
CA SER A 43 0.02 21.59 -11.31
C SER A 43 -0.03 20.07 -11.24
N ASN A 44 1.10 19.46 -10.84
CA ASN A 44 1.17 18.03 -10.58
C ASN A 44 0.08 17.59 -9.56
N PRO A 45 -0.67 16.49 -9.81
CA PRO A 45 -1.74 16.02 -8.93
C PRO A 45 -1.30 15.72 -7.50
N TYR A 46 -0.05 15.28 -7.28
CA TYR A 46 0.48 15.03 -5.94
C TYR A 46 0.69 16.34 -5.16
N GLU A 47 1.28 17.34 -5.81
CA GLU A 47 1.47 18.67 -5.21
C GLU A 47 0.13 19.34 -4.93
N TYR A 48 -0.82 19.21 -5.86
CA TYR A 48 -2.17 19.74 -5.72
C TYR A 48 -2.89 19.10 -4.52
N ALA A 49 -2.85 17.77 -4.39
CA ALA A 49 -3.46 17.06 -3.26
C ALA A 49 -2.87 17.47 -1.91
N LEU A 50 -1.54 17.61 -1.81
CA LEU A 50 -0.87 18.07 -0.59
C LEU A 50 -1.29 19.48 -0.19
N HIS A 51 -1.40 20.40 -1.17
CA HIS A 51 -1.88 21.75 -0.89
C HIS A 51 -3.34 21.78 -0.45
N ARG A 52 -4.23 20.99 -1.07
CA ARG A 52 -5.63 20.89 -0.64
C ARG A 52 -5.73 20.35 0.80
N LEU A 53 -4.93 19.36 1.14
CA LEU A 53 -4.88 18.81 2.49
C LEU A 53 -4.46 19.87 3.50
N LEU A 54 -3.37 20.60 3.24
CA LEU A 54 -2.87 21.66 4.14
C LEU A 54 -3.85 22.83 4.30
N ARG A 55 -4.67 23.11 3.29
CA ARG A 55 -5.73 24.13 3.36
C ARG A 55 -6.99 23.64 4.06
N GLY A 56 -7.06 22.37 4.47
CA GLY A 56 -8.25 21.78 5.08
C GLY A 56 -9.42 21.61 4.10
N GLU A 57 -9.15 21.62 2.79
CA GLU A 57 -10.18 21.49 1.75
C GLU A 57 -10.64 20.04 1.55
N LEU A 58 -9.91 19.08 2.14
CA LEU A 58 -10.23 17.66 2.06
C LEU A 58 -11.07 17.25 3.27
N LYS A 59 -12.34 16.92 2.99
CA LYS A 59 -13.21 16.27 3.96
C LYS A 59 -12.98 14.77 3.88
N TYR A 60 -12.22 14.23 4.83
CA TYR A 60 -12.11 12.79 5.03
C TYR A 60 -12.93 12.41 6.26
N ALA A 61 -13.81 11.42 6.11
CA ALA A 61 -14.41 10.79 7.28
C ALA A 61 -13.33 9.95 7.98
N PRO A 62 -13.19 10.03 9.31
CA PRO A 62 -12.37 9.06 10.02
C PRO A 62 -12.94 7.67 9.76
N LEU A 63 -12.07 6.68 9.54
CA LEU A 63 -12.49 5.28 9.50
C LEU A 63 -13.14 4.94 10.84
N THR A 64 -14.29 4.30 10.78
CA THR A 64 -14.96 3.75 11.96
C THR A 64 -14.12 2.61 12.54
N GLU A 65 -14.32 2.31 13.83
CA GLU A 65 -13.61 1.20 14.49
C GLU A 65 -13.81 -0.13 13.74
N ALA A 66 -15.02 -0.36 13.21
CA ALA A 66 -15.34 -1.54 12.41
C ALA A 66 -14.54 -1.62 11.10
N GLU A 67 -14.33 -0.50 10.41
CA GLU A 67 -13.52 -0.46 9.18
C GLU A 67 -12.02 -0.66 9.47
N LEU A 68 -11.55 -0.15 10.61
CA LEU A 68 -10.19 -0.39 11.10
C LEU A 68 -9.97 -1.88 11.42
N GLU A 69 -10.92 -2.54 12.09
CA GLU A 69 -10.87 -3.99 12.36
C GLU A 69 -10.93 -4.83 11.09
N ALA A 70 -11.73 -4.43 10.10
CA ALA A 70 -11.78 -5.11 8.81
C ALA A 70 -10.43 -5.06 8.07
N LEU A 71 -9.72 -3.93 8.13
CA LEU A 71 -8.41 -3.76 7.49
C LEU A 71 -7.31 -4.56 8.19
N THR A 72 -7.31 -4.60 9.52
CA THR A 72 -6.32 -5.37 10.30
C THR A 72 -6.54 -6.87 10.13
N SER A 73 -7.78 -7.34 10.18
CA SER A 73 -8.13 -8.75 9.96
C SER A 73 -7.83 -9.20 8.53
N ALA A 74 -8.09 -8.37 7.51
CA ALA A 74 -7.71 -8.65 6.13
C ALA A 74 -6.19 -8.75 5.94
N ARG A 75 -5.41 -7.88 6.61
CA ARG A 75 -3.95 -7.93 6.59
C ARG A 75 -3.42 -9.22 7.21
N VAL A 76 -3.88 -9.59 8.41
CA VAL A 76 -3.49 -10.83 9.08
C VAL A 76 -3.78 -12.04 8.20
N SER A 77 -4.96 -12.06 7.58
CA SER A 77 -5.37 -13.14 6.67
C SER A 77 -4.49 -13.22 5.41
N ALA A 78 -4.08 -12.09 4.84
CA ALA A 78 -3.18 -12.05 3.69
C ALA A 78 -1.75 -12.48 4.04
N GLU A 79 -1.30 -12.18 5.26
CA GLU A 79 0.02 -12.54 5.79
C GLU A 79 0.08 -14.05 6.10
N SER A 80 -0.96 -14.62 6.71
CA SER A 80 -1.09 -16.07 6.92
C SER A 80 -1.05 -16.87 5.62
N LYS A 81 -1.76 -16.43 4.58
CA LYS A 81 -1.75 -17.09 3.26
C LYS A 81 -0.38 -17.06 2.59
N ARG A 82 0.41 -16.00 2.81
CA ARG A 82 1.80 -15.92 2.30
C ARG A 82 2.72 -16.90 3.01
N THR A 83 2.61 -17.03 4.32
CA THR A 83 3.41 -18.02 5.08
C THR A 83 3.06 -19.46 4.76
N GLU A 84 1.79 -19.76 4.48
CA GLU A 84 1.35 -21.08 4.02
C GLU A 84 1.87 -21.41 2.61
N ALA A 85 1.88 -20.44 1.71
CA ALA A 85 2.45 -20.62 0.37
C ALA A 85 3.97 -20.85 0.39
N ASP A 86 4.69 -20.17 1.29
CA ASP A 86 6.14 -20.30 1.42
C ASP A 86 6.55 -21.65 2.04
N THR A 87 5.78 -22.14 3.02
CA THR A 87 5.99 -23.47 3.62
C THR A 87 5.67 -24.62 2.67
N LEU A 88 4.61 -24.50 1.86
CA LEU A 88 4.30 -25.48 0.80
C LEU A 88 5.37 -25.49 -0.31
N GLY A 89 5.90 -24.32 -0.70
CA GLY A 89 7.00 -24.21 -1.66
C GLY A 89 8.32 -24.83 -1.20
N ALA A 90 8.61 -24.78 0.11
CA ALA A 90 9.79 -25.41 0.71
C ALA A 90 9.70 -26.94 0.74
N THR A 91 8.49 -27.51 0.82
CA THR A 91 8.28 -28.96 0.95
C THR A 91 8.41 -29.67 -0.40
N VAL A 92 8.10 -28.99 -1.52
CA VAL A 92 8.16 -29.57 -2.88
C VAL A 92 9.60 -29.74 -3.39
N ARG A 93 10.58 -28.95 -2.90
CA ARG A 93 11.99 -29.05 -3.35
C ARG A 93 12.81 -30.19 -2.75
N LYS A 94 12.24 -31.05 -1.89
CA LYS A 94 12.99 -32.12 -1.17
C LYS A 94 12.71 -33.56 -1.61
N LYS A 95 12.07 -33.81 -2.77
CA LYS A 95 11.90 -35.16 -3.32
C LYS A 95 12.44 -35.30 -4.74
N GLU A 96 13.75 -35.41 -4.87
CA GLU A 96 14.37 -36.26 -5.89
C GLU A 96 15.26 -37.28 -5.17
N PRO A 97 14.85 -38.55 -5.04
CA PRO A 97 15.76 -39.61 -4.64
C PRO A 97 16.49 -40.11 -5.89
N GLY A 98 17.71 -39.63 -6.10
CA GLY A 98 18.66 -40.29 -7.00
C GLY A 98 19.23 -41.52 -6.29
N ASP A 99 18.60 -42.67 -6.49
CA ASP A 99 19.10 -43.96 -6.00
C ASP A 99 19.61 -44.78 -7.21
N LYS A 100 20.94 -44.83 -7.36
CA LYS A 100 21.63 -45.84 -8.18
C LYS A 100 22.64 -46.53 -7.27
N PRO A 101 22.46 -47.81 -6.92
CA PRO A 101 23.47 -48.52 -6.16
C PRO A 101 24.60 -49.02 -7.07
N ALA A 102 25.78 -49.04 -6.47
CA ALA A 102 27.06 -49.41 -7.03
C ALA A 102 27.14 -50.89 -7.45
N GLY A 103 27.90 -51.14 -8.52
CA GLY A 103 28.85 -52.24 -8.69
C GLY A 103 28.37 -53.68 -8.58
N THR A 104 28.50 -54.44 -9.68
CA THR A 104 28.79 -55.88 -9.60
C THR A 104 29.82 -56.23 -10.66
N LEU A 105 30.80 -57.03 -10.22
CA LEU A 105 32.01 -57.46 -10.88
C LEU A 105 31.75 -58.28 -12.16
N SER A 106 32.67 -58.19 -13.12
CA SER A 106 33.00 -59.26 -14.08
C SER A 106 34.48 -59.20 -14.41
#